data_AF-A0A084WFW3-F1
#
_entry.id   AF-A0A084WFW3-F1
#
_cell.length_a   1.000
_cell.length_b   1.000
_cell.length_c   1.000
_cell.angle_alpha   90.00
_cell.angle_beta   90.00
_cell.angle_gamma   90.00
#
_symmetry.space_group_name_H-M   'P 1'
#
loop_
_entity.id
_entity.type
_entity.pdbx_description
1 polymer ?
#
loop_
_entity_poly.entity_id
_entity_poly.type
_entity_poly.pdbx_seq_one_letter_code
_entity_poly.pdbx_strand_id
1 'polypeptide(L)'
;MPSTFNEFSGHLEPRDETCVAQLQAVHPLKQSELNYNQHRHNLNMQMLRKHEGLAAPLKLAMELKAVSKVGHLPFLPSTNVARDVLTGRDEMIEFSDIFNLEEHQEIMRQPHAVMEKYLGM
;
A
#
# COMPACT_ATOMS: atom_id res chain seq x y z
N MET A 1 38.57 -33.02 -11.16
CA MET A 1 37.11 -32.93 -10.93
C MET A 1 36.89 -31.82 -9.91
N PRO A 2 35.96 -30.87 -10.12
CA PRO A 2 35.81 -29.77 -9.18
C PRO A 2 35.36 -30.28 -7.82
N SER A 3 36.09 -29.85 -6.79
CA SER A 3 36.01 -30.26 -5.38
C SER A 3 34.89 -29.56 -4.61
N THR A 4 33.76 -29.29 -5.27
CA THR A 4 32.65 -28.53 -4.68
C THR A 4 31.39 -29.38 -4.66
N PHE A 5 31.49 -30.56 -4.07
CA PHE A 5 30.32 -31.22 -3.49
C PHE A 5 30.25 -30.73 -2.04
N ASN A 6 29.34 -29.80 -1.75
CA ASN A 6 29.12 -29.37 -0.38
C ASN A 6 28.43 -30.52 0.37
N GLU A 7 29.13 -31.04 1.37
CA GLU A 7 28.63 -32.04 2.32
C GLU A 7 27.31 -31.57 2.94
N PHE A 8 26.34 -32.47 3.03
CA PHE A 8 25.05 -32.20 3.65
C PHE A 8 25.21 -32.13 5.16
N SER A 9 25.73 -31.00 5.67
CA SER A 9 25.80 -30.72 7.10
C SER A 9 24.41 -30.39 7.60
N GLY A 10 23.78 -31.36 8.27
CA GLY A 10 22.52 -31.13 8.98
C GLY A 10 22.62 -29.93 9.93
N HIS A 11 21.46 -29.29 10.13
CA HIS A 11 21.19 -28.29 11.17
C HIS A 11 22.33 -27.28 11.39
N LEU A 12 22.54 -26.42 10.37
CA LEU A 12 23.34 -25.21 10.50
C LEU A 12 22.77 -24.36 11.64
N GLU A 13 23.54 -24.21 12.71
CA GLU A 13 23.33 -23.16 13.71
C GLU A 13 23.37 -21.78 13.03
N PRO A 14 22.58 -20.79 13.47
CA PRO A 14 22.45 -19.50 12.78
C PRO A 14 23.77 -18.72 12.85
N ARG A 15 24.52 -18.65 11.74
CA ARG A 15 25.81 -17.97 11.65
C ARG A 15 25.79 -16.69 10.80
N ASP A 16 24.62 -16.09 10.62
CA ASP A 16 24.50 -14.80 9.92
C ASP A 16 23.94 -13.72 10.87
N GLU A 17 24.40 -12.47 10.73
CA GLU A 17 24.06 -11.32 11.58
C GLU A 17 22.54 -10.97 11.56
N THR A 18 21.80 -11.56 10.62
CA THR A 18 20.33 -11.46 10.47
C THR A 18 19.60 -12.75 10.84
N CYS A 19 20.16 -13.54 11.76
CA CYS A 19 19.61 -14.79 12.30
C CYS A 19 18.14 -14.71 12.79
N VAL A 20 17.61 -13.51 13.08
CA VAL A 20 16.20 -13.29 13.41
C VAL A 20 15.25 -13.74 12.28
N ALA A 21 15.62 -13.54 11.01
CA ALA A 21 14.77 -13.90 9.88
C ALA A 21 14.69 -15.42 9.63
N GLN A 22 15.73 -16.17 10.03
CA GLN A 22 15.77 -17.63 9.96
C GLN A 22 15.04 -18.29 11.15
N LEU A 23 15.03 -17.61 12.31
CA LEU A 23 14.37 -18.07 13.54
C LEU A 23 12.88 -17.76 13.60
N GLN A 24 12.42 -16.71 12.90
CA GLN A 24 10.99 -16.39 12.84
C GLN A 24 10.27 -17.37 11.90
N ALA A 25 9.40 -18.21 12.46
CA ALA A 25 8.39 -18.95 11.70
C ALA A 25 7.35 -17.96 11.14
N VAL A 26 7.72 -17.24 10.08
CA VAL A 26 6.82 -16.33 9.38
C VAL A 26 5.94 -17.14 8.45
N HIS A 27 4.63 -17.05 8.65
CA HIS A 27 3.69 -17.69 7.74
C HIS A 27 3.80 -17.05 6.34
N PRO A 28 3.95 -17.82 5.25
CA PRO A 28 4.15 -17.28 3.91
C PRO A 28 3.01 -16.36 3.46
N LEU A 29 1.79 -16.61 3.92
CA LEU A 29 0.62 -15.74 3.67
C LEU A 29 0.80 -14.32 4.18
N LYS A 30 1.58 -14.10 5.25
CA LYS A 30 1.76 -12.75 5.82
C LYS A 30 2.30 -11.78 4.78
N GLN A 31 3.29 -12.20 3.98
CA GLN A 31 3.86 -11.37 2.93
C GLN A 31 2.89 -11.16 1.75
N SER A 32 2.06 -12.16 1.46
CA SER A 32 1.02 -12.07 0.43
C SER A 32 -0.05 -11.04 0.82
N GLU A 33 -0.58 -11.12 2.03
CA GLU A 33 -1.62 -10.21 2.53
C GLU A 33 -1.13 -8.76 2.58
N LEU A 34 0.10 -8.53 3.03
CA LEU A 34 0.70 -7.19 3.06
C LEU A 34 0.75 -6.53 1.67
N ASN A 35 0.93 -7.31 0.61
CA ASN A 35 1.05 -6.81 -0.77
C ASN A 35 -0.23 -6.98 -1.59
N TYR A 36 -1.31 -7.50 -1.00
CA TYR A 36 -2.51 -7.92 -1.71
C TYR A 36 -3.12 -6.81 -2.57
N ASN A 37 -3.35 -5.63 -1.99
CA ASN A 37 -3.98 -4.50 -2.67
C ASN A 37 -3.13 -3.96 -3.84
N GLN A 38 -1.82 -3.86 -3.64
CA GLN A 38 -0.89 -3.41 -4.69
C GLN A 38 -0.83 -4.43 -5.83
N HIS A 39 -0.77 -5.72 -5.49
CA HIS A 39 -0.76 -6.80 -6.47
C HIS A 39 -2.05 -6.82 -7.31
N ARG A 40 -3.22 -6.71 -6.66
CA ARG A 40 -4.53 -6.65 -7.33
C ARG A 40 -4.61 -5.47 -8.28
N HIS A 41 -4.18 -4.29 -7.86
CA HIS A 41 -4.15 -3.10 -8.71
C HIS A 41 -3.25 -3.30 -9.94
N ASN A 42 -2.03 -3.82 -9.74
CA ASN A 42 -1.10 -4.09 -10.83
C ASN A 42 -1.66 -5.11 -11.84
N LEU A 43 -2.31 -6.15 -11.34
CA LEU A 43 -2.96 -7.18 -12.15
C LEU A 43 -4.09 -6.56 -12.99
N ASN A 44 -4.95 -5.74 -12.39
CA ASN A 44 -6.02 -5.02 -13.09
C ASN A 44 -5.48 -4.11 -14.20
N MET A 45 -4.42 -3.35 -13.94
CA MET A 45 -3.79 -2.50 -14.95
C MET A 45 -3.19 -3.30 -16.12
N GLN A 46 -2.62 -4.46 -15.84
CA GLN A 46 -2.12 -5.37 -16.89
C GLN A 46 -3.25 -5.99 -17.70
N MET A 47 -4.37 -6.37 -17.07
CA MET A 47 -5.56 -6.87 -17.78
C MET A 47 -6.18 -5.80 -18.66
N LEU A 48 -6.35 -4.59 -18.14
CA LEU A 48 -6.86 -3.44 -18.88
C LEU A 48 -5.99 -3.15 -20.11
N ARG A 49 -4.67 -3.19 -19.95
CA ARG A 49 -3.72 -3.06 -21.07
C ARG A 49 -3.93 -4.13 -22.14
N LYS A 50 -4.18 -5.37 -21.75
CA LYS A 50 -4.38 -6.49 -22.69
C LYS A 50 -5.70 -6.36 -23.45
N HIS A 51 -6.74 -5.85 -22.81
CA HIS A 51 -8.08 -5.73 -23.39
C HIS A 51 -8.24 -4.49 -24.27
N GLU A 52 -7.82 -3.33 -23.77
CA GLU A 52 -8.09 -2.01 -24.38
C GLU A 52 -6.84 -1.33 -24.96
N GLY A 53 -5.67 -1.93 -24.77
CA GLY A 53 -4.38 -1.38 -25.21
C GLY A 53 -3.75 -0.45 -24.18
N LEU A 54 -2.65 0.22 -24.57
CA LEU A 54 -1.80 0.98 -23.65
C LEU A 54 -2.44 2.30 -23.17
N ALA A 55 -3.36 2.88 -23.94
CA ALA A 55 -3.96 4.18 -23.62
C ALA A 55 -4.86 4.13 -22.37
N ALA A 56 -5.60 3.05 -22.16
CA ALA A 56 -6.52 2.89 -21.03
C ALA A 56 -5.83 2.94 -19.65
N PRO A 57 -4.81 2.10 -19.35
CA PRO A 57 -4.09 2.19 -18.07
C PRO A 57 -3.33 3.50 -17.92
N LEU A 58 -2.83 4.11 -19.01
CA LEU A 58 -2.16 5.42 -18.94
C LEU A 58 -3.14 6.51 -18.50
N LYS A 59 -4.34 6.54 -19.10
CA LYS A 59 -5.40 7.48 -18.73
C LYS A 59 -5.77 7.33 -17.26
N LEU A 60 -6.03 6.11 -16.78
CA LEU A 60 -6.39 5.87 -15.38
C LEU A 60 -5.26 6.28 -14.42
N ALA A 61 -4.00 6.02 -14.77
CA ALA A 61 -2.86 6.47 -13.98
C ALA A 61 -2.74 8.01 -13.93
N MET A 62 -3.04 8.70 -15.03
CA MET A 62 -3.08 10.16 -15.09
C MET A 62 -4.21 10.73 -14.22
N GLU A 63 -5.39 10.12 -14.26
CA GLU A 63 -6.53 10.50 -13.43
C GLU A 63 -6.23 10.32 -11.94
N LEU A 64 -5.67 9.17 -11.54
CA LEU A 64 -5.24 8.93 -10.15
C LEU A 64 -4.20 9.96 -9.68
N LYS A 65 -3.26 10.34 -10.56
CA LYS A 65 -2.27 11.38 -10.27
C LYS A 65 -2.90 12.77 -10.15
N ALA A 66 -3.92 13.07 -10.94
CA ALA A 66 -4.66 14.33 -10.86
C ALA A 66 -5.46 14.41 -9.56
N VAL A 67 -6.18 13.35 -9.18
CA VAL A 67 -6.94 13.26 -7.93
C VAL A 67 -6.06 13.43 -6.70
N SER A 68 -4.85 12.86 -6.71
CA SER A 68 -3.87 13.01 -5.62
C SER A 68 -3.43 14.47 -5.38
N LYS A 69 -3.58 15.35 -6.38
CA LYS A 69 -3.20 16.77 -6.30
C LYS A 69 -4.38 17.68 -5.97
N VAL A 70 -5.60 17.16 -5.85
CA VAL A 70 -6.76 17.97 -5.49
C VAL A 70 -6.52 18.55 -4.11
N GLY A 71 -6.47 19.88 -4.03
CA GLY A 71 -6.17 20.59 -2.80
C GLY A 71 -7.25 20.39 -1.76
N HIS A 72 -6.83 20.05 -0.53
CA HIS A 72 -7.69 19.95 0.63
C HIS A 72 -7.08 20.76 1.78
N LEU A 73 -7.93 21.34 2.64
CA LEU A 73 -7.41 22.02 3.82
C LEU A 73 -6.91 20.98 4.82
N PRO A 74 -5.71 21.15 5.40
CA PRO A 74 -5.05 20.12 6.21
C PRO A 74 -5.72 19.88 7.58
N PHE A 75 -6.72 20.68 7.96
CA PHE A 75 -7.46 20.55 9.22
C PHE A 75 -8.85 19.92 9.05
N LEU A 76 -9.35 19.81 7.82
CA LEU A 76 -10.60 19.12 7.54
C LEU A 76 -10.30 17.63 7.29
N PRO A 77 -11.22 16.72 7.62
CA PRO A 77 -11.06 15.31 7.24
C PRO A 77 -11.09 15.20 5.71
N SER A 78 -10.10 14.50 5.15
CA SER A 78 -10.04 14.25 3.71
C SER A 78 -10.71 12.92 3.39
N THR A 79 -11.72 12.95 2.54
CA THR A 79 -12.32 11.73 1.98
C THR A 79 -11.72 11.43 0.61
N ASN A 80 -11.22 10.21 0.40
CA ASN A 80 -10.57 9.80 -0.85
C ASN A 80 -11.59 9.35 -1.92
N VAL A 81 -12.82 9.86 -1.90
CA VAL A 81 -13.94 9.35 -2.71
C VAL A 81 -13.61 9.26 -4.20
N ALA A 82 -13.03 10.33 -4.77
CA ALA A 82 -12.67 10.34 -6.19
C ALA A 82 -11.61 9.28 -6.55
N ARG A 83 -10.69 9.00 -5.62
CA ARG A 83 -9.69 7.94 -5.81
C ARG A 83 -10.35 6.58 -5.71
N ASP A 84 -11.25 6.41 -4.74
CA ASP A 84 -11.91 5.14 -4.46
C ASP A 84 -12.76 4.69 -5.64
N VAL A 85 -13.52 5.61 -6.25
CA VAL A 85 -14.29 5.38 -7.50
C VAL A 85 -13.38 4.93 -8.65
N LEU A 86 -12.22 5.60 -8.86
CA LEU A 86 -11.28 5.22 -9.91
C LEU A 86 -10.64 3.84 -9.67
N THR A 87 -10.52 3.43 -8.41
CA THR A 87 -9.96 2.12 -8.04
C THR A 87 -11.01 1.01 -7.90
N GLY A 88 -12.31 1.34 -7.99
CA GLY A 88 -13.43 0.41 -7.73
C GLY A 88 -13.49 -0.06 -6.28
N ARG A 89 -12.99 0.76 -5.34
CA ARG A 89 -13.04 0.45 -3.90
C ARG A 89 -14.43 0.73 -3.32
N ASP A 90 -15.16 1.67 -3.90
CA ASP A 90 -16.53 2.06 -3.53
C ASP A 90 -17.55 0.92 -3.65
N GLU A 91 -17.25 -0.11 -4.45
CA GLU A 91 -18.09 -1.30 -4.60
C GLU A 91 -17.96 -2.30 -3.43
N MET A 92 -16.94 -2.17 -2.58
CA MET A 92 -16.63 -3.10 -1.50
C MET A 92 -16.54 -2.38 -0.16
N ILE A 93 -16.98 -3.05 0.91
CA ILE A 93 -16.86 -2.55 2.29
C ILE A 93 -15.71 -3.28 2.98
N GLU A 94 -14.70 -2.53 3.42
CA GLU A 94 -13.54 -3.03 4.16
C GLU A 94 -13.69 -2.75 5.67
N PHE A 95 -12.93 -3.47 6.51
CA PHE A 95 -12.90 -3.23 7.95
C PHE A 95 -12.55 -1.78 8.32
N SER A 96 -11.73 -1.11 7.49
CA SER A 96 -11.40 0.30 7.67
C SER A 96 -12.62 1.20 7.56
N ASP A 97 -13.61 0.85 6.75
CA ASP A 97 -14.76 1.71 6.51
C ASP A 97 -15.73 1.67 7.72
N ILE A 98 -15.67 0.60 8.51
CA ILE A 98 -16.44 0.41 9.74
C ILE A 98 -15.70 0.98 10.96
N PHE A 99 -14.38 0.76 11.06
CA PHE A 99 -13.61 1.07 12.27
C PHE A 99 -12.78 2.35 12.19
N ASN A 100 -12.54 2.92 11.00
CA ASN A 100 -11.79 4.16 10.81
C ASN A 100 -12.73 5.33 10.49
N LEU A 101 -13.82 5.46 11.25
CA LEU A 101 -14.73 6.60 11.14
C LEU A 101 -14.04 7.89 11.55
N GLU A 102 -14.38 8.99 10.89
CA GLU A 102 -13.81 10.31 11.16
C GLU A 102 -14.01 10.74 12.63
N GLU A 103 -15.14 10.34 13.23
CA GLU A 103 -15.47 10.62 14.63
C GLU A 103 -14.51 9.94 15.64
N HIS A 104 -13.85 8.86 15.23
CA HIS A 104 -12.92 8.10 16.07
C HIS A 104 -11.46 8.46 15.81
N GLN A 105 -11.19 9.42 14.92
CA GLN A 105 -9.83 9.86 14.67
C GLN A 105 -9.34 10.74 15.82
N GLU A 106 -8.31 10.26 16.53
CA GLU A 106 -7.67 10.99 17.64
C GLU A 106 -6.96 12.28 17.18
N ILE A 107 -6.90 12.53 15.87
CA ILE A 107 -6.15 13.64 15.26
C ILE A 107 -7.06 14.87 15.10
N MET A 108 -7.67 15.35 16.17
CA MET A 108 -8.34 16.67 16.14
C MET A 108 -7.30 17.76 16.43
N ARG A 109 -6.70 18.30 15.36
CA ARG A 109 -5.67 19.34 15.47
C ARG A 109 -6.30 20.73 15.46
N GLN A 110 -5.76 21.66 16.24
CA GLN A 110 -6.19 23.06 16.19
C GLN A 110 -5.94 23.64 14.78
N PRO A 111 -6.97 24.18 14.08
CA PRO A 111 -6.85 24.61 12.70
C PRO A 111 -5.72 25.62 12.46
N HIS A 112 -5.53 26.55 13.39
CA HIS A 112 -4.48 27.57 13.32
C HIS A 112 -3.07 26.96 13.30
N ALA A 113 -2.76 26.08 14.25
CA ALA A 113 -1.44 25.43 14.34
C ALA A 113 -1.12 24.54 13.12
N VAL A 114 -2.13 23.92 12.52
CA VAL A 114 -1.95 23.12 11.29
C VAL A 114 -1.66 24.01 10.10
N MET A 115 -2.39 25.12 9.96
CA MET A 115 -2.23 26.05 8.85
C MET A 115 -0.89 26.80 8.91
N GLU A 116 -0.46 27.23 10.09
CA GLU A 116 0.87 27.84 10.31
C GLU A 116 1.99 26.88 9.86
N LYS A 117 1.95 25.63 10.34
CA LYS A 117 2.90 24.58 9.91
C LYS A 117 2.85 24.31 8.40
N TYR A 118 1.67 24.25 7.81
CA TYR A 118 1.51 23.96 6.38
C TYR A 118 2.03 25.10 5.50
N LEU A 119 1.83 26.35 5.93
CA LEU A 119 2.29 27.55 5.22
C LEU A 119 3.76 27.90 5.55
N GLY A 120 4.36 27.27 6.56
CA GLY A 120 5.74 27.49 6.97
C GLY A 120 5.96 28.79 7.74
N MET A 121 4.95 29.24 8.48
CA MET A 121 5.02 30.38 9.41
C MET A 121 5.24 29.88 10.83
#